data_AF-A0A4R4S7M4-F1
#
_entry.id   AF-A0A4R4S7M4-F1
#
_cell.length_a   1.000
_cell.length_b   1.000
_cell.length_c   1.000
_cell.angle_alpha   90.00
_cell.angle_beta   90.00
_cell.angle_gamma   90.00
#
_symmetry.space_group_name_H-M   'P 1'
#
loop_
_entity.id
_entity.type
_entity.pdbx_description
1 polymer ?
#
loop_
_entity_poly.entity_id
_entity_poly.type
_entity_poly.pdbx_seq_one_letter_code
_entity_poly.pdbx_strand_id
1 'polypeptide(L)'
;MAEPTVWSEPGPECVLCPPLRFRFNAMAGLPGETGVIARDAAFLLMPDVAPLAEGHVLLVTREHHQCAGAFGRAMWERAMSWRDRVARLYREAYGDGALLLFEHGPASAQGGGACIDHAHWHLLPGTHGVRAVVEQQGLPGAPAGHTALRAYFRTGRSYLLIEEDGVATVHPGDGVRSQFLRWAVTAGAGDETWRWQETFGLPGSRRRFLRTLRALRAAVGPEAEAVPRGGHVPESHQ
;
A
#
# COMPACT_ATOMS: atom_id res chain seq x y z
N MET A 1 -29.17 6.24 -5.10
CA MET A 1 -28.18 6.82 -4.18
C MET A 1 -27.07 7.41 -5.03
N ALA A 2 -26.80 8.71 -4.90
CA ALA A 2 -25.70 9.37 -5.61
C ALA A 2 -24.37 8.73 -5.21
N GLU A 3 -23.42 8.63 -6.13
CA GLU A 3 -22.07 8.20 -5.77
C GLU A 3 -21.49 9.22 -4.77
N PRO A 4 -20.93 8.78 -3.64
CA PRO A 4 -20.24 9.70 -2.75
C PRO A 4 -19.10 10.35 -3.52
N THR A 5 -18.95 11.65 -3.34
CA THR A 5 -17.86 12.43 -3.93
C THR A 5 -16.55 11.75 -3.55
N VAL A 6 -15.81 11.30 -4.57
CA VAL A 6 -14.41 10.93 -4.38
C VAL A 6 -13.71 12.21 -3.93
N TRP A 7 -13.21 12.23 -2.70
CA TRP A 7 -12.37 13.31 -2.23
C TRP A 7 -11.02 13.18 -2.94
N SER A 8 -10.88 13.89 -4.05
CA SER A 8 -9.67 13.93 -4.87
C SER A 8 -8.82 15.17 -4.60
N GLU A 9 -9.28 16.10 -3.75
CA GLU A 9 -8.50 17.29 -3.42
C GLU A 9 -7.50 16.98 -2.30
N PRO A 10 -6.19 16.96 -2.59
CA PRO A 10 -5.20 16.70 -1.57
C PRO A 10 -5.21 17.84 -0.55
N GLY A 11 -5.33 17.50 0.74
CA GLY A 11 -4.96 18.45 1.78
C GLY A 11 -3.49 18.90 1.55
N PRO A 12 -3.14 20.17 1.84
CA PRO A 12 -1.79 20.70 1.60
C PRO A 12 -0.67 19.91 2.30
N GLU A 13 -1.03 19.07 3.27
CA GLU A 13 -0.16 18.27 4.11
C GLU A 13 -0.08 16.78 3.69
N CYS A 14 -0.68 16.36 2.56
CA CYS A 14 -0.63 14.96 2.16
C CYS A 14 0.80 14.54 1.77
N VAL A 15 1.43 13.75 2.64
CA VAL A 15 2.82 13.30 2.51
C VAL A 15 3.04 12.28 1.40
N LEU A 16 1.97 11.75 0.79
CA LEU A 16 2.01 10.86 -0.36
C LEU A 16 1.57 11.55 -1.66
N CYS A 17 1.23 12.84 -1.64
CA CYS A 17 0.99 13.66 -2.84
C CYS A 17 2.23 14.50 -3.18
N PRO A 18 2.47 14.83 -4.47
CA PRO A 18 3.40 15.91 -4.81
C PRO A 18 2.96 17.24 -4.17
N PRO A 19 3.89 18.09 -3.73
CA PRO A 19 5.35 17.93 -3.78
C PRO A 19 5.94 17.13 -2.58
N LEU A 20 5.13 16.76 -1.59
CA LEU A 20 5.62 16.19 -0.31
C LEU A 20 6.03 14.70 -0.39
N ARG A 21 5.52 13.95 -1.38
CA ARG A 21 5.74 12.50 -1.60
C ARG A 21 7.15 11.99 -1.31
N PHE A 22 8.16 12.71 -1.74
CA PHE A 22 9.56 12.29 -1.63
C PHE A 22 10.36 13.09 -0.59
N ARG A 23 9.71 14.06 0.08
CA ARG A 23 10.37 14.94 1.04
C ARG A 23 10.85 14.17 2.26
N PHE A 24 10.05 13.23 2.74
CA PHE A 24 10.45 12.35 3.84
C PHE A 24 11.65 11.48 3.45
N ASN A 25 11.68 10.90 2.24
CA ASN A 25 12.86 10.16 1.80
C ASN A 25 14.12 11.03 1.86
N ALA A 26 14.05 12.27 1.36
CA ALA A 26 15.17 13.21 1.41
C ALA A 26 15.60 13.53 2.85
N MET A 27 14.65 13.77 3.76
CA MET A 27 14.92 14.01 5.18
C MET A 27 15.63 12.83 5.88
N ALA A 28 15.37 11.59 5.46
CA ALA A 28 16.08 10.40 5.94
C ALA A 28 17.38 10.10 5.16
N GLY A 29 17.79 10.95 4.22
CA GLY A 29 18.93 10.68 3.34
C GLY A 29 18.74 9.42 2.51
N LEU A 30 17.52 9.20 2.00
CA LEU A 30 17.10 8.11 1.12
C LEU A 30 16.76 8.65 -0.28
N PRO A 31 16.88 7.81 -1.33
CA PRO A 31 16.44 8.18 -2.68
C PRO A 31 14.99 8.67 -2.71
N GLY A 32 14.75 9.84 -3.30
CA GLY A 32 13.42 10.40 -3.52
C GLY A 32 12.73 9.73 -4.70
N GLU A 33 12.43 10.48 -5.76
CA GLU A 33 11.80 9.92 -6.97
C GLU A 33 12.65 8.81 -7.62
N THR A 34 13.98 8.93 -7.55
CA THR A 34 14.92 7.90 -8.00
C THR A 34 14.91 6.65 -7.13
N GLY A 35 14.09 6.60 -6.08
CA GLY A 35 13.81 5.41 -5.26
C GLY A 35 12.59 4.61 -5.73
N VAL A 36 11.82 5.10 -6.71
CA VAL A 36 10.70 4.33 -7.29
C VAL A 36 11.23 3.09 -8.00
N ILE A 37 10.66 1.93 -7.70
CA ILE A 37 11.02 0.63 -8.28
C ILE A 37 10.39 0.47 -9.65
N ALA A 38 9.08 0.73 -9.75
CA ALA A 38 8.31 0.67 -10.98
C ALA A 38 7.11 1.61 -10.89
N ARG A 39 6.53 1.98 -12.05
CA ARG A 39 5.37 2.87 -12.13
C ARG A 39 4.52 2.58 -13.35
N ASP A 40 3.26 2.98 -13.30
CA ASP A 40 2.41 3.13 -14.47
C ASP A 40 1.65 4.48 -14.43
N ALA A 41 0.58 4.62 -15.20
CA ALA A 41 -0.24 5.82 -15.25
C ALA A 41 -0.97 6.13 -13.93
N ALA A 42 -1.25 5.13 -13.08
CA ALA A 42 -2.07 5.25 -11.89
C ALA A 42 -1.31 4.97 -10.57
N PHE A 43 -0.22 4.19 -10.61
CA PHE A 43 0.47 3.71 -9.41
C PHE A 43 1.98 3.90 -9.45
N LEU A 44 2.56 4.05 -8.26
CA LEU A 44 3.99 3.97 -7.99
C LEU A 44 4.25 2.82 -7.02
N LEU A 45 5.26 2.00 -7.32
CA LEU A 45 5.79 1.01 -6.39
C LEU A 45 7.10 1.53 -5.82
N MET A 46 7.17 1.71 -4.50
CA MET A 46 8.34 2.26 -3.81
C MET A 46 8.55 1.60 -2.45
N PRO A 47 9.78 1.52 -1.92
CA PRO A 47 9.99 1.03 -0.56
C PRO A 47 9.34 1.94 0.48
N ASP A 48 8.83 1.35 1.56
CA ASP A 48 8.35 2.10 2.73
C ASP A 48 9.54 2.84 3.38
N VAL A 49 9.34 4.08 3.83
CA VAL A 49 10.42 4.91 4.38
C VAL A 49 10.83 4.51 5.80
N ALA A 50 9.99 3.73 6.48
CA ALA A 50 10.20 3.10 7.77
C ALA A 50 9.82 1.60 7.69
N PRO A 51 10.61 0.78 6.95
CA PRO A 51 10.26 -0.61 6.70
C PRO A 51 10.16 -1.44 7.99
N LEU A 52 9.03 -2.14 8.15
CA LEU A 52 8.84 -3.20 9.15
C LEU A 52 9.72 -4.43 8.89
N ALA A 53 9.94 -4.76 7.61
CA ALA A 53 10.80 -5.86 7.18
C ALA A 53 11.57 -5.47 5.92
N GLU A 54 12.63 -6.21 5.60
CA GLU A 54 13.23 -6.13 4.26
C GLU A 54 12.21 -6.62 3.23
N GLY A 55 12.10 -5.94 2.09
CA GLY A 55 11.07 -6.20 1.09
C GLY A 55 9.78 -5.38 1.27
N HIS A 56 9.59 -4.68 2.40
CA HIS A 56 8.39 -3.87 2.62
C HIS A 56 8.29 -2.70 1.62
N VAL A 57 7.32 -2.79 0.72
CA VAL A 57 6.99 -1.77 -0.28
C VAL A 57 5.58 -1.22 -0.13
N LEU A 58 5.37 -0.04 -0.68
CA LEU A 58 4.09 0.62 -0.84
C LEU A 58 3.70 0.62 -2.32
N LEU A 59 2.48 0.18 -2.62
CA LEU A 59 1.80 0.50 -3.87
C LEU A 59 0.94 1.73 -3.65
N VAL A 60 1.39 2.88 -4.16
CA VAL A 60 0.79 4.19 -3.88
C VAL A 60 0.12 4.74 -5.13
N THR A 61 -1.10 5.25 -5.01
CA THR A 61 -1.78 5.94 -6.11
C THR A 61 -1.05 7.23 -6.52
N ARG A 62 -1.02 7.56 -7.81
CA ARG A 62 -0.38 8.76 -8.32
C ARG A 62 -1.19 10.01 -8.00
N GLU A 63 -2.49 9.93 -8.25
CA GLU A 63 -3.48 10.92 -7.83
C GLU A 63 -3.96 10.64 -6.41
N HIS A 64 -4.57 11.63 -5.78
CA HIS A 64 -5.11 11.49 -4.45
C HIS A 64 -6.41 10.67 -4.48
N HIS A 65 -6.38 9.50 -3.87
CA HIS A 65 -7.56 8.72 -3.52
C HIS A 65 -7.51 8.46 -2.02
N GLN A 66 -8.62 8.52 -1.30
CA GLN A 66 -8.61 8.32 0.16
C GLN A 66 -8.12 6.91 0.56
N CYS A 67 -8.63 5.87 -0.10
CA CYS A 67 -8.33 4.46 0.17
C CYS A 67 -8.71 3.59 -1.03
N ALA A 68 -8.35 2.29 -1.02
CA ALA A 68 -8.74 1.39 -2.10
C ALA A 68 -10.26 1.18 -2.23
N GLY A 69 -11.03 1.41 -1.16
CA GLY A 69 -12.50 1.43 -1.21
C GLY A 69 -13.08 2.53 -2.11
N ALA A 70 -12.30 3.59 -2.39
CA ALA A 70 -12.68 4.65 -3.32
C ALA A 70 -12.44 4.28 -4.80
N PHE A 71 -11.75 3.17 -5.09
CA PHE A 71 -11.40 2.81 -6.46
C PHE A 71 -12.63 2.45 -7.30
N GLY A 72 -12.61 2.87 -8.56
CA GLY A 72 -13.45 2.27 -9.60
C GLY A 72 -12.97 0.86 -9.97
N ARG A 73 -13.80 0.09 -10.68
CA ARG A 73 -13.49 -1.31 -11.03
C ARG A 73 -12.18 -1.48 -11.80
N ALA A 74 -11.94 -0.65 -12.81
CA ALA A 74 -10.71 -0.72 -13.61
C ALA A 74 -9.45 -0.41 -12.79
N MET A 75 -9.55 0.51 -11.83
CA MET A 75 -8.44 0.84 -10.94
C MET A 75 -8.17 -0.26 -9.92
N TRP A 76 -9.23 -0.91 -9.41
CA TRP A 76 -9.12 -2.10 -8.57
C TRP A 76 -8.43 -3.26 -9.31
N GLU A 77 -8.88 -3.60 -10.53
CA GLU A 77 -8.27 -4.66 -11.34
C GLU A 77 -6.78 -4.37 -11.66
N ARG A 78 -6.44 -3.09 -11.90
CA ARG A 78 -5.06 -2.64 -12.05
C ARG A 78 -4.25 -2.82 -10.74
N ALA A 79 -4.83 -2.47 -9.59
CA ALA A 79 -4.19 -2.66 -8.29
C ALA A 79 -3.93 -4.16 -8.01
N MET A 80 -4.88 -5.04 -8.32
CA MET A 80 -4.69 -6.50 -8.22
C MET A 80 -3.58 -7.01 -9.15
N SER A 81 -3.47 -6.46 -10.37
CA SER A 81 -2.37 -6.80 -11.29
C SER A 81 -1.00 -6.38 -10.72
N TRP A 82 -0.95 -5.26 -10.01
CA TRP A 82 0.24 -4.83 -9.26
C TRP A 82 0.55 -5.76 -8.07
N ARG A 83 -0.46 -6.18 -7.30
CA ARG A 83 -0.31 -7.19 -6.23
C ARG A 83 0.33 -8.46 -6.78
N ASP A 84 -0.18 -8.99 -7.90
CA ASP A 84 0.38 -10.19 -8.54
C ASP A 84 1.80 -9.96 -9.06
N ARG A 85 2.10 -8.75 -9.57
CA ARG A 85 3.46 -8.37 -9.98
C ARG A 85 4.42 -8.36 -8.80
N VAL A 86 4.02 -7.81 -7.65
CA VAL A 86 4.85 -7.78 -6.44
C VAL A 86 5.13 -9.19 -5.94
N ALA A 87 4.14 -10.09 -5.96
CA ALA A 87 4.33 -11.51 -5.64
C ALA A 87 5.43 -12.17 -6.49
N ARG A 88 5.47 -11.87 -7.80
CA ARG A 88 6.52 -12.36 -8.71
C ARG A 88 7.89 -11.77 -8.36
N LEU A 89 7.95 -10.46 -8.10
CA LEU A 89 9.19 -9.78 -7.69
C LEU A 89 9.74 -10.36 -6.38
N TYR A 90 8.88 -10.69 -5.42
CA TYR A 90 9.30 -11.37 -4.19
C TYR A 90 9.87 -12.75 -4.47
N ARG A 91 9.22 -13.54 -5.32
CA ARG A 91 9.75 -14.86 -5.70
C ARG A 91 11.12 -14.76 -6.35
N GLU A 92 11.35 -13.78 -7.21
CA GLU A 92 12.64 -13.55 -7.88
C GLU A 92 13.70 -13.00 -6.92
N ALA A 93 13.34 -12.07 -6.04
CA ALA A 93 14.29 -11.42 -5.14
C ALA A 93 14.63 -12.24 -3.88
N TYR A 94 13.66 -13.02 -3.38
CA TYR A 94 13.71 -13.66 -2.07
C TYR A 94 13.44 -15.17 -2.11
N GLY A 95 13.12 -15.73 -3.28
CA GLY A 95 12.87 -17.17 -3.46
C GLY A 95 11.44 -17.62 -3.13
N ASP A 96 10.60 -16.73 -2.58
CA ASP A 96 9.21 -17.00 -2.23
C ASP A 96 8.29 -15.84 -2.65
N GLY A 97 7.13 -16.16 -3.21
CA GLY A 97 6.11 -15.20 -3.63
C GLY A 97 5.02 -14.95 -2.58
N ALA A 98 5.08 -15.59 -1.42
CA ALA A 98 4.19 -15.31 -0.30
C ALA A 98 4.25 -13.82 0.07
N LEU A 99 3.07 -13.21 0.17
CA LEU A 99 2.94 -11.79 0.51
C LEU A 99 1.85 -11.58 1.55
N LEU A 100 2.13 -10.65 2.45
CA LEU A 100 1.11 -9.95 3.20
C LEU A 100 0.81 -8.64 2.47
N LEU A 101 -0.46 -8.36 2.24
CA LEU A 101 -0.95 -7.06 1.81
C LEU A 101 -1.87 -6.51 2.88
N PHE A 102 -1.71 -5.24 3.23
CA PHE A 102 -2.68 -4.59 4.12
C PHE A 102 -2.88 -3.11 3.84
N GLU A 103 -4.05 -2.62 4.22
CA GLU A 103 -4.44 -1.21 4.16
C GLU A 103 -5.37 -0.89 5.34
N HIS A 104 -5.19 0.28 5.96
CA HIS A 104 -6.23 0.87 6.79
C HIS A 104 -6.94 1.92 5.93
N GLY A 105 -8.17 1.64 5.50
CA GLY A 105 -8.99 2.60 4.77
C GLY A 105 -9.82 3.45 5.72
N PRO A 106 -9.51 4.73 5.93
CA PRO A 106 -10.20 5.55 6.94
C PRO A 106 -11.61 5.96 6.50
N ALA A 107 -12.53 6.13 7.46
CA ALA A 107 -13.90 6.64 7.26
C ALA A 107 -13.95 8.08 6.74
N SER A 108 -13.05 8.93 7.25
CA SER A 108 -12.95 10.36 6.96
C SER A 108 -11.49 10.74 6.77
N ALA A 109 -11.26 11.89 6.13
CA ALA A 109 -9.93 12.46 6.00
C ALA A 109 -9.34 12.79 7.40
N GLN A 110 -8.42 11.95 7.86
CA GLN A 110 -7.52 12.16 8.98
C GLN A 110 -6.24 12.85 8.49
N GLY A 111 -6.29 14.17 8.32
CA GLY A 111 -5.11 14.95 7.95
C GLY A 111 -3.92 14.71 8.90
N GLY A 112 -2.71 14.68 8.36
CA GLY A 112 -1.46 14.86 9.12
C GLY A 112 -1.12 13.75 10.13
N GLY A 113 -0.54 12.66 9.63
CA GLY A 113 0.63 12.06 10.27
C GLY A 113 0.50 10.65 10.86
N ALA A 114 -0.70 10.09 10.99
CA ALA A 114 -0.88 8.82 11.72
C ALA A 114 -1.65 7.76 10.88
N CYS A 115 -2.77 8.16 10.28
CA CYS A 115 -3.36 7.51 9.11
C CYS A 115 -3.13 8.46 7.94
N ILE A 116 -2.51 8.02 6.85
CA ILE A 116 -2.34 8.87 5.67
C ILE A 116 -3.57 8.63 4.80
N ASP A 117 -4.39 9.64 4.60
CA ASP A 117 -5.56 9.59 3.70
C ASP A 117 -5.13 9.63 2.23
N HIS A 118 -4.32 8.68 1.82
CA HIS A 118 -3.90 8.54 0.44
C HIS A 118 -3.77 7.05 0.18
N ALA A 119 -4.43 6.51 -0.83
CA ALA A 119 -4.54 5.09 -1.04
C ALA A 119 -3.16 4.51 -1.29
N HIS A 120 -2.74 3.66 -0.36
CA HIS A 120 -1.51 2.90 -0.40
C HIS A 120 -1.73 1.52 0.19
N TRP A 121 -1.26 0.50 -0.51
CA TRP A 121 -1.15 -0.84 0.05
C TRP A 121 0.25 -1.05 0.57
N HIS A 122 0.35 -1.51 1.81
CA HIS A 122 1.57 -2.11 2.31
C HIS A 122 1.67 -3.52 1.76
N LEU A 123 2.82 -3.89 1.21
CA LEU A 123 3.12 -5.26 0.82
C LEU A 123 4.42 -5.70 1.49
N LEU A 124 4.44 -6.88 2.11
CA LEU A 124 5.61 -7.46 2.78
C LEU A 124 5.80 -8.92 2.32
N PRO A 125 7.04 -9.37 2.07
CA PRO A 125 7.30 -10.77 1.75
C PRO A 125 7.23 -11.65 3.01
N GLY A 126 6.71 -12.88 2.87
CA GLY A 126 6.82 -13.95 3.88
C GLY A 126 6.28 -13.62 5.28
N THR A 127 5.39 -12.64 5.41
CA THR A 127 4.77 -12.25 6.67
C THR A 127 3.38 -12.87 6.77
N HIS A 128 3.06 -13.47 7.92
CA HIS A 128 1.81 -14.21 8.14
C HIS A 128 1.30 -14.02 9.58
N GLY A 129 0.06 -14.41 9.83
CA GLY A 129 -0.57 -14.40 11.16
C GLY A 129 -1.14 -13.05 11.57
N VAL A 130 -1.12 -12.06 10.67
CA VAL A 130 -1.63 -10.72 10.96
C VAL A 130 -3.14 -10.74 11.13
N ARG A 131 -3.86 -11.54 10.33
CA ARG A 131 -5.31 -11.71 10.49
C ARG A 131 -5.65 -12.23 11.88
N ALA A 132 -4.94 -13.26 12.34
CA ALA A 132 -5.19 -13.86 13.64
C ALA A 132 -4.96 -12.86 14.79
N VAL A 133 -3.91 -12.04 14.72
CA VAL A 133 -3.67 -10.97 15.70
C VAL A 133 -4.81 -9.97 15.71
N VAL A 134 -5.30 -9.54 14.54
CA VAL A 134 -6.42 -8.60 14.43
C VAL A 134 -7.71 -9.19 14.99
N GLU A 135 -8.02 -10.45 14.67
CA GLU A 135 -9.22 -11.14 15.17
C GLU A 135 -9.20 -11.34 16.68
N GLN A 136 -8.03 -11.62 17.28
CA GLN A 136 -7.85 -11.69 18.73
C GLN A 136 -8.12 -10.36 19.44
N GLN A 137 -8.05 -9.22 18.73
CA GLN A 137 -8.47 -7.91 19.26
C GLN A 137 -9.99 -7.68 19.15
N GLY A 138 -10.78 -8.70 18.81
CA GLY A 138 -12.23 -8.59 18.69
C GLY A 138 -12.69 -7.95 17.37
N LEU A 139 -11.85 -7.95 16.35
CA LEU A 139 -12.14 -7.41 15.02
C LEU A 139 -12.30 -8.56 14.01
N PRO A 140 -13.50 -9.18 13.90
CA PRO A 140 -13.69 -10.34 13.04
C PRO A 140 -13.55 -10.00 11.56
N GLY A 141 -12.95 -10.91 10.80
CA GLY A 141 -12.80 -10.78 9.34
C GLY A 141 -14.01 -11.30 8.57
N ALA A 142 -14.31 -10.65 7.45
CA ALA A 142 -15.20 -11.17 6.41
C ALA A 142 -14.44 -11.22 5.07
N PRO A 143 -14.86 -12.04 4.08
CA PRO A 143 -14.24 -12.05 2.76
C PRO A 143 -14.15 -10.64 2.14
N ALA A 144 -12.96 -10.26 1.69
CA ALA A 144 -12.72 -8.96 1.06
C ALA A 144 -12.72 -9.03 -0.47
N GLY A 145 -13.11 -7.92 -1.07
CA GLY A 145 -13.05 -7.66 -2.49
C GLY A 145 -13.52 -6.24 -2.78
N HIS A 146 -13.52 -5.84 -4.04
CA HIS A 146 -13.88 -4.49 -4.46
C HIS A 146 -15.21 -4.01 -3.87
N THR A 147 -16.26 -4.84 -3.99
CA THR A 147 -17.60 -4.52 -3.48
C THR A 147 -17.62 -4.30 -1.96
N ALA A 148 -16.89 -5.12 -1.20
CA ALA A 148 -16.87 -5.03 0.26
C ALA A 148 -16.20 -3.74 0.73
N LEU A 149 -15.00 -3.43 0.22
CA LEU A 149 -14.29 -2.19 0.59
C LEU A 149 -15.06 -0.95 0.14
N ARG A 150 -15.65 -1.01 -1.06
CA ARG A 150 -16.47 0.08 -1.57
C ARG A 150 -17.74 0.31 -0.75
N ALA A 151 -18.30 -0.72 -0.11
CA ALA A 151 -19.42 -0.58 0.81
C ALA A 151 -19.02 0.16 2.10
N TYR A 152 -17.86 -0.15 2.68
CA TYR A 152 -17.31 0.61 3.80
C TYR A 152 -17.09 2.08 3.43
N PHE A 153 -16.41 2.33 2.31
CA PHE A 153 -16.19 3.70 1.82
C PHE A 153 -17.50 4.47 1.62
N ARG A 154 -18.50 3.85 0.98
CA ARG A 154 -19.81 4.48 0.73
C ARG A 154 -20.62 4.77 1.99
N THR A 155 -20.40 4.01 3.05
CA THR A 155 -21.07 4.21 4.34
C THR A 155 -20.27 5.11 5.29
N GLY A 156 -19.14 5.66 4.83
CA GLY A 156 -18.27 6.49 5.65
C GLY A 156 -17.69 5.72 6.85
N ARG A 157 -17.42 4.43 6.67
CA ARG A 157 -16.85 3.55 7.70
C ARG A 157 -15.42 3.18 7.36
N SER A 158 -14.59 3.10 8.39
CA SER A 158 -13.21 2.67 8.27
C SER A 158 -13.14 1.15 8.19
N TYR A 159 -12.12 0.65 7.52
CA TYR A 159 -11.86 -0.78 7.41
C TYR A 159 -10.38 -1.10 7.54
N LEU A 160 -10.10 -2.35 7.89
CA LEU A 160 -8.77 -2.96 7.80
C LEU A 160 -8.82 -4.04 6.72
N LEU A 161 -8.10 -3.83 5.62
CA LEU A 161 -7.88 -4.84 4.59
C LEU A 161 -6.63 -5.64 4.96
N ILE A 162 -6.74 -6.97 4.93
CA ILE A 162 -5.62 -7.89 5.15
C ILE A 162 -5.73 -9.00 4.12
N GLU A 163 -4.69 -9.19 3.33
CA GLU A 163 -4.53 -10.38 2.49
C GLU A 163 -3.25 -11.10 2.90
N GLU A 164 -3.39 -12.36 3.28
CA GLU A 164 -2.31 -13.29 3.58
C GLU A 164 -2.75 -14.70 3.18
N ASP A 165 -1.81 -15.54 2.80
CA ASP A 165 -2.04 -16.91 2.29
C ASP A 165 -3.03 -16.98 1.12
N GLY A 166 -3.04 -15.93 0.27
CA GLY A 166 -3.93 -15.82 -0.89
C GLY A 166 -5.39 -15.54 -0.55
N VAL A 167 -5.72 -15.32 0.73
CA VAL A 167 -7.07 -15.00 1.20
C VAL A 167 -7.11 -13.54 1.61
N ALA A 168 -8.06 -12.77 1.08
CA ALA A 168 -8.30 -11.39 1.49
C ALA A 168 -9.48 -11.30 2.46
N THR A 169 -9.30 -10.60 3.57
CA THR A 169 -10.33 -10.30 4.57
C THR A 169 -10.43 -8.80 4.84
N VAL A 170 -11.64 -8.37 5.18
CA VAL A 170 -11.94 -7.01 5.63
C VAL A 170 -12.50 -7.05 7.03
N HIS A 171 -11.97 -6.20 7.90
CA HIS A 171 -12.35 -6.11 9.30
C HIS A 171 -12.87 -4.68 9.59
N PRO A 172 -13.75 -4.50 10.60
CA PRO A 172 -14.14 -3.17 11.06
C PRO A 172 -12.90 -2.35 11.48
N GLY A 173 -12.80 -1.11 10.99
CA GLY A 173 -11.68 -0.21 11.30
C GLY A 173 -12.05 0.99 12.19
N ASP A 174 -13.33 1.19 12.49
CA ASP A 174 -13.79 2.37 13.22
C ASP A 174 -13.26 2.35 14.67
N GLY A 175 -12.69 3.48 15.10
CA GLY A 175 -12.07 3.61 16.43
C GLY A 175 -10.72 2.88 16.60
N VAL A 176 -10.24 2.19 15.56
CA VAL A 176 -8.93 1.53 15.59
C VAL A 176 -7.82 2.59 15.56
N ARG A 177 -6.82 2.40 16.43
CA ARG A 177 -5.68 3.33 16.52
C ARG A 177 -4.92 3.44 15.19
N SER A 178 -4.34 4.61 14.95
CA SER A 178 -3.40 4.81 13.84
C SER A 178 -2.31 3.73 13.82
N GLN A 179 -1.93 3.29 12.61
CA GLN A 179 -0.88 2.30 12.37
C GLN A 179 -1.09 0.95 13.09
N PHE A 180 -2.33 0.63 13.45
CA PHE A 180 -2.67 -0.65 14.09
C PHE A 180 -2.21 -1.87 13.31
N LEU A 181 -2.34 -1.88 11.98
CA LEU A 181 -1.87 -2.99 11.15
C LEU A 181 -0.35 -3.13 11.14
N ARG A 182 0.39 -2.01 11.24
CA ARG A 182 1.84 -2.05 11.41
C ARG A 182 2.22 -2.68 12.75
N TRP A 183 1.48 -2.38 13.82
CA TRP A 183 1.63 -3.08 15.10
C TRP A 183 1.28 -4.56 14.99
N ALA A 184 0.19 -4.92 14.31
CA ALA A 184 -0.24 -6.30 14.18
C ALA A 184 0.82 -7.16 13.47
N VAL A 185 1.54 -6.58 12.50
CA VAL A 185 2.70 -7.20 11.85
C VAL A 185 3.82 -7.51 12.85
N THR A 186 4.15 -6.60 13.77
CA THR A 186 5.28 -6.79 14.70
C THR A 186 4.90 -7.56 15.97
N ALA A 187 3.62 -7.55 16.34
CA ALA A 187 3.11 -8.23 17.53
C ALA A 187 3.38 -9.74 17.50
N GLY A 188 3.28 -10.37 16.32
CA GLY A 188 3.61 -11.80 16.16
C GLY A 188 5.09 -12.13 16.36
N ALA A 189 5.99 -11.15 16.21
CA ALA A 189 7.43 -11.30 16.35
C ALA A 189 7.97 -10.84 17.72
N GLY A 190 7.13 -10.30 18.59
CA GLY A 190 7.55 -9.71 19.87
C GLY A 190 8.34 -8.40 19.72
N ASP A 191 8.25 -7.73 18.56
CA ASP A 191 8.93 -6.46 18.29
C ASP A 191 7.98 -5.28 18.56
N GLU A 192 8.43 -4.34 19.38
CA GLU A 192 7.65 -3.15 19.77
C GLU A 192 7.86 -1.97 18.81
N THR A 193 8.74 -2.08 17.81
CA THR A 193 9.12 -0.99 16.89
C THR A 193 8.34 -1.00 15.57
N TRP A 194 7.10 -0.51 15.61
CA TRP A 194 6.21 -0.47 14.43
C TRP A 194 5.84 0.95 13.97
N ARG A 195 5.92 1.93 14.86
CA ARG A 195 5.58 3.33 14.58
C ARG A 195 6.58 3.92 13.60
N TRP A 196 6.10 4.35 12.44
CA TRP A 196 6.97 4.90 11.40
C TRP A 196 7.68 6.16 11.89
N GLN A 197 7.04 6.99 12.72
CA GLN A 197 7.64 8.22 13.27
C GLN A 197 8.84 7.94 14.17
N GLU A 198 8.87 6.79 14.83
CA GLU A 198 9.95 6.39 15.74
C GLU A 198 11.09 5.69 14.99
N THR A 199 10.79 5.09 13.84
CA THR A 199 11.73 4.25 13.09
C THR A 199 12.27 4.90 11.82
N PHE A 200 11.60 5.93 11.31
CA PHE A 200 12.02 6.70 10.14
C PHE A 200 13.40 7.35 10.36
N GLY A 201 14.26 7.27 9.34
CA GLY A 201 15.62 7.82 9.39
C GLY A 201 16.62 7.02 10.24
N LEU A 202 16.17 6.05 11.05
CA LEU A 202 17.10 5.20 11.81
C LEU A 202 17.98 4.35 10.89
N PRO A 203 19.23 4.03 11.30
CA PRO A 203 20.16 3.24 10.48
C PRO A 203 19.59 1.89 10.02
N GLY A 204 18.81 1.21 10.87
CA GLY A 204 18.15 -0.06 10.54
C GLY A 204 17.13 0.09 9.41
N SER A 205 16.24 1.08 9.53
CA SER A 205 15.23 1.40 8.51
C SER A 205 15.86 1.80 7.18
N ARG A 206 16.89 2.65 7.20
CA ARG A 206 17.63 3.04 5.99
C ARG A 206 18.27 1.84 5.30
N ARG A 207 18.84 0.91 6.07
CA ARG A 207 19.45 -0.31 5.53
C ARG A 207 18.39 -1.21 4.88
N ARG A 208 17.25 -1.44 5.55
CA ARG A 208 16.13 -2.21 4.99
C ARG A 208 15.59 -1.58 3.71
N PHE A 209 15.41 -0.26 3.68
CA PHE A 209 14.99 0.48 2.49
C PHE A 209 15.93 0.21 1.31
N LEU A 210 17.24 0.42 1.50
CA LEU A 210 18.22 0.33 0.42
C LEU A 210 18.40 -1.12 -0.07
N ARG A 211 18.31 -2.11 0.81
CA ARG A 211 18.33 -3.53 0.42
C ARG A 211 17.09 -3.91 -0.37
N THR A 212 15.91 -3.48 0.08
CA THR A 212 14.64 -3.66 -0.65
C THR A 212 14.72 -3.07 -2.04
N LEU A 213 15.18 -1.81 -2.15
CA LEU A 213 15.34 -1.13 -3.42
C LEU A 213 16.28 -1.89 -4.38
N ARG A 214 17.41 -2.38 -3.87
CA ARG A 214 18.38 -3.13 -4.66
C ARG A 214 17.83 -4.47 -5.12
N ALA A 215 17.25 -5.25 -4.20
CA ALA A 215 16.77 -6.59 -4.47
C ALA A 215 15.62 -6.57 -5.50
N LEU A 216 14.63 -5.70 -5.30
CA LEU A 216 13.48 -5.62 -6.21
C LEU A 216 13.86 -5.02 -7.56
N ARG A 217 14.83 -4.11 -7.64
CA ARG A 217 15.33 -3.64 -8.94
C ARG A 217 16.07 -4.71 -9.72
N ALA A 218 16.84 -5.55 -9.04
CA ALA A 218 17.49 -6.68 -9.69
C ALA A 218 16.44 -7.67 -10.24
N ALA A 219 15.34 -7.90 -9.51
CA ALA A 219 14.24 -8.76 -9.93
C ALA A 219 13.43 -8.21 -11.11
N VAL A 220 13.21 -6.90 -11.19
CA VAL A 220 12.48 -6.28 -12.32
C VAL A 220 13.11 -6.60 -13.69
N GLY A 221 14.43 -6.85 -13.74
CA GLY A 221 15.16 -7.14 -14.97
C GLY A 221 15.23 -5.94 -15.94
N PRO A 222 16.07 -6.01 -16.99
CA PRO A 222 16.21 -4.92 -17.98
C PRO A 222 15.00 -4.78 -18.92
N GLU A 223 14.10 -5.76 -19.00
CA GLU A 223 13.00 -5.79 -20.00
C GLU A 223 11.69 -5.13 -19.54
N ALA A 224 11.53 -4.83 -18.25
CA ALA A 224 10.24 -4.41 -17.68
C ALA A 224 9.95 -2.89 -17.73
N GLU A 225 10.80 -2.09 -18.40
CA GLU A 225 10.50 -0.68 -18.72
C GLU A 225 9.49 -0.54 -19.88
N ALA A 226 9.25 -1.59 -20.65
CA ALA A 226 8.27 -1.60 -21.73
C ALA A 226 6.87 -2.00 -21.23
N VAL A 227 6.11 -1.06 -20.66
CA VAL A 227 4.65 -1.22 -20.56
C VAL A 227 4.05 -1.05 -21.96
N PRO A 228 3.09 -1.90 -22.41
CA PRO A 228 2.50 -1.79 -23.73
C PRO A 228 1.81 -0.42 -23.86
N ARG A 229 2.19 0.35 -24.89
CA ARG A 229 1.37 1.48 -25.33
C ARG A 229 0.02 0.91 -25.72
N GLY A 230 -1.02 1.30 -24.98
CA GLY A 230 -2.40 0.89 -25.27
C GLY A 230 -2.69 1.08 -26.75
N GLY A 231 -3.21 0.03 -27.38
CA GLY A 231 -3.57 0.03 -28.79
C GLY A 231 -4.55 1.17 -29.07
N HIS A 232 -4.14 2.04 -29.99
CA HIS A 232 -5.00 3.01 -30.63
C HIS A 232 -6.13 2.26 -31.33
N VAL A 233 -7.37 2.43 -30.87
CA VAL A 233 -8.55 2.07 -31.65
C VAL A 233 -8.72 3.19 -32.68
N PRO A 234 -8.65 2.92 -33.99
CA PRO A 234 -8.99 3.92 -34.98
C PRO A 234 -10.51 4.11 -34.94
N GLU A 235 -10.95 5.34 -34.69
CA GLU A 235 -12.30 5.77 -35.02
C GLU A 235 -12.46 5.66 -36.55
N SER A 236 -13.23 4.68 -37.00
CA SER A 236 -13.77 4.68 -38.36
C SER A 236 -15.19 5.22 -38.31
N HIS A 237 -15.31 6.52 -38.58
CA HIS A 237 -16.55 7.10 -39.11
C HIS A 237 -16.77 6.58 -40.53
N GLN A 238 -17.88 5.87 -40.73
CA GLN A 238 -18.75 5.94 -41.91
C GLN A 238 -20.04 5.17 -41.64
#